data_AF-A0A8S1KIE3-F1
#
_entry.id   AF-A0A8S1KIE3-F1
#
_cell.length_a   1.000
_cell.length_b   1.000
_cell.length_c   1.000
_cell.angle_alpha   90.00
_cell.angle_beta   90.00
_cell.angle_gamma   90.00
#
_symmetry.space_group_name_H-M   'P 1'
#
loop_
_entity.id
_entity.type
_entity.pdbx_description
1 polymer ?
#
loop_
_entity_poly.entity_id
_entity_poly.type
_entity_poly.pdbx_seq_one_letter_code
_entity_poly.pdbx_strand_id
1 'polypeptide(L)'
;MWNLISINPICQRKKIVNDQEKLLSKITNTKSRIDTSAPWRPSHSLSKWNNKYSHAEENKIVYENNILLNKMVNIQKQGNKSLTSMPQLPKSQQMTKRIQIEKLQQENQQLLDRLQTAQATYNKQFWAPDDQRNQAYKQLHRPKVQQHDYSELARKQLGSRSAARFNEIPDS
;
A
#
# COMPACT_ATOMS: atom_id res chain seq x y z
N MET A 1 -40.89 -13.46 -15.19
CA MET A 1 -40.29 -12.13 -15.37
C MET A 1 -40.15 -11.86 -16.87
N TRP A 2 -40.83 -10.84 -17.38
CA TRP A 2 -41.01 -10.58 -18.81
C TRP A 2 -39.79 -9.89 -19.42
N ASN A 3 -38.88 -10.65 -20.04
CA ASN A 3 -37.89 -10.10 -20.97
C ASN A 3 -38.52 -10.02 -22.37
N LEU A 4 -39.42 -9.05 -22.57
CA LEU A 4 -39.84 -8.63 -23.91
C LEU A 4 -38.68 -7.82 -24.51
N ILE A 5 -37.72 -8.53 -25.09
CA ILE A 5 -36.81 -7.94 -26.07
C ILE A 5 -37.72 -7.38 -27.16
N SER A 6 -37.70 -6.06 -27.35
CA SER A 6 -38.45 -5.43 -28.42
C SER A 6 -38.10 -6.12 -29.74
N ILE A 7 -39.10 -6.66 -30.46
CA ILE A 7 -38.91 -7.34 -31.74
C ILE A 7 -38.30 -6.40 -32.80
N ASN A 8 -38.38 -5.08 -32.59
CA ASN A 8 -37.81 -4.08 -33.48
C ASN A 8 -36.26 -4.07 -33.43
N PRO A 9 -35.57 -4.35 -34.55
CA PRO A 9 -34.10 -4.40 -34.61
C PRO A 9 -33.43 -3.06 -34.30
N ILE A 10 -34.12 -1.93 -34.53
CA ILE A 10 -33.62 -0.59 -34.19
C ILE A 10 -33.52 -0.41 -32.68
N CYS A 11 -34.54 -0.85 -31.95
CA CYS A 11 -34.58 -0.79 -30.50
C CYS A 11 -33.52 -1.70 -29.86
N GLN A 12 -33.29 -2.88 -30.44
CA GLN A 12 -32.21 -3.78 -30.02
C GLN A 12 -30.83 -3.16 -30.23
N ARG A 13 -30.58 -2.58 -31.42
CA ARG A 13 -29.31 -1.89 -31.71
C ARG A 13 -29.06 -0.74 -30.75
N LYS A 14 -30.09 0.09 -30.48
CA LYS A 14 -29.98 1.21 -29.54
C LYS A 14 -29.69 0.74 -28.11
N LYS A 15 -30.30 -0.37 -27.68
CA LYS A 15 -30.03 -0.98 -26.38
C LYS A 15 -28.59 -1.48 -26.26
N ILE A 16 -28.11 -2.21 -27.27
CA ILE A 16 -26.73 -2.72 -27.32
C ILE A 16 -25.73 -1.57 -27.23
N VAL A 17 -25.93 -0.51 -28.01
CA VAL A 17 -25.04 0.68 -27.97
C VAL A 17 -25.05 1.34 -26.60
N ASN A 18 -26.22 1.51 -25.98
CA ASN A 18 -26.34 2.10 -24.64
C ASN A 18 -25.64 1.23 -23.56
N ASP A 19 -25.78 -0.09 -23.65
CA ASP A 19 -25.13 -1.03 -22.74
C ASP A 19 -23.60 -1.01 -22.92
N GLN A 20 -23.12 -0.87 -24.16
CA GLN A 20 -21.69 -0.68 -24.46
C GLN A 20 -21.16 0.66 -23.91
N GLU A 21 -21.90 1.76 -24.08
CA GLU A 21 -21.54 3.07 -23.51
C GLU A 21 -21.44 3.02 -21.99
N LYS A 22 -22.41 2.38 -21.32
CA LYS A 22 -22.38 2.16 -19.87
C LYS A 22 -21.19 1.32 -19.44
N LEU A 23 -20.86 0.26 -20.17
CA LEU A 23 -19.71 -0.59 -19.89
C LEU A 23 -18.40 0.20 -20.02
N LEU A 24 -18.23 0.94 -21.11
CA LEU A 24 -17.06 1.78 -21.32
C LEU A 24 -16.90 2.83 -20.23
N SER A 25 -17.98 3.52 -19.86
CA SER A 25 -18.00 4.48 -18.75
C SER A 25 -17.60 3.84 -17.42
N LYS A 26 -18.07 2.63 -17.13
CA LYS A 26 -17.65 1.89 -15.93
C LYS A 26 -16.17 1.58 -15.97
N ILE A 27 -15.65 1.03 -17.08
CA ILE A 27 -14.23 0.69 -17.23
C ILE A 27 -13.35 1.93 -17.07
N THR A 28 -13.70 3.06 -17.68
CA THR A 28 -12.92 4.31 -17.57
C THR A 28 -12.91 4.89 -16.16
N ASN A 29 -13.98 4.68 -15.39
CA ASN A 29 -14.13 5.22 -14.04
C ASN A 29 -13.78 4.19 -12.94
N THR A 30 -13.34 2.98 -13.32
CA THR A 30 -12.97 1.96 -12.33
C THR A 30 -11.67 2.37 -11.67
N LYS A 31 -11.70 2.63 -10.36
CA LYS A 31 -10.49 2.90 -9.58
C LYS A 31 -9.61 1.64 -9.54
N SER A 32 -8.29 1.82 -9.61
CA SER A 32 -7.34 0.72 -9.37
C SER A 32 -7.59 0.13 -7.99
N ARG A 33 -7.70 -1.20 -7.91
CA ARG A 33 -7.85 -1.92 -6.62
C ARG A 33 -6.61 -1.79 -5.74
N ILE A 34 -5.48 -1.48 -6.35
CA ILE A 34 -4.21 -1.23 -5.67
C ILE A 34 -4.15 0.27 -5.37
N ASP A 35 -4.08 0.58 -4.09
CA ASP A 35 -3.78 1.92 -3.60
C ASP A 35 -2.29 2.19 -3.79
N THR A 36 -1.96 3.11 -4.69
CA THR A 36 -0.58 3.55 -4.95
C THR A 36 -0.20 4.77 -4.14
N SER A 37 -1.12 5.29 -3.30
CA SER A 37 -0.83 6.42 -2.44
C SER A 37 0.29 6.10 -1.46
N ALA A 38 1.00 7.14 -1.00
CA ALA A 38 2.01 6.95 0.02
C ALA A 38 1.34 6.39 1.29
N PRO A 39 1.95 5.40 1.97
CA PRO A 39 1.40 4.88 3.21
C PRO A 39 1.22 6.03 4.21
N TRP A 40 0.18 5.94 5.03
CA TRP A 40 -0.11 6.95 6.04
C TRP A 40 1.14 7.27 6.86
N ARG A 41 1.56 8.54 6.82
CA ARG A 41 2.68 9.04 7.60
C ARG A 41 2.12 9.79 8.81
N PRO A 42 2.41 9.39 10.06
CA PRO A 42 2.02 10.16 11.22
C PRO A 42 2.67 11.55 11.14
N SER A 43 1.85 12.61 11.13
CA SER A 43 2.25 14.02 11.05
C SER A 43 3.19 14.48 12.18
N HIS A 44 3.39 13.64 13.20
CA HIS A 44 4.05 14.03 14.46
C HIS A 44 5.23 13.13 14.86
N SER A 45 5.54 12.06 14.13
CA SER A 45 6.40 11.01 14.69
C SER A 45 7.89 11.14 14.42
N LEU A 46 8.38 12.03 13.56
CA LEU A 46 9.82 12.19 13.35
C LEU A 46 10.16 13.66 13.10
N SER A 47 10.85 14.26 14.08
CA SER A 47 11.47 15.60 14.01
C SER A 47 10.52 16.80 13.91
N LYS A 48 10.07 17.29 15.06
CA LYS A 48 9.89 18.74 15.25
C LYS A 48 11.10 19.31 16.01
N TRP A 49 12.28 19.16 15.44
CA TRP A 49 13.27 20.23 15.56
C TRP A 49 13.10 21.16 14.36
N ASN A 50 11.87 21.63 14.14
CA ASN A 50 11.57 22.64 13.14
C ASN A 50 12.09 23.95 13.70
N ASN A 51 13.29 24.33 13.28
CA ASN A 51 13.92 25.59 13.59
C ASN A 51 12.99 26.72 13.13
N LYS A 52 12.33 27.38 14.08
CA LYS A 52 11.34 28.47 13.87
C LYS A 52 11.89 29.58 12.95
N TYR A 53 13.22 29.69 12.84
CA TYR A 53 13.92 30.71 12.08
C TYR A 53 14.34 30.27 10.66
N SER A 54 14.49 28.96 10.38
CA SER A 54 14.91 28.47 9.05
C SER A 54 13.83 28.70 7.99
N HIS A 55 12.56 28.49 8.36
CA HIS A 55 11.45 28.62 7.43
C HIS A 55 11.02 30.07 7.17
N ALA A 56 11.44 31.03 7.99
CA ALA A 56 11.01 32.42 7.84
C ALA A 56 11.62 33.08 6.59
N GLU A 57 12.90 32.82 6.33
CA GLU A 57 13.60 33.32 5.14
C GLU A 57 13.12 32.61 3.88
N GLU A 58 12.97 31.29 3.92
CA GLU A 58 12.40 30.51 2.82
C GLU A 58 10.98 30.97 2.47
N ASN A 59 10.12 31.22 3.46
CA ASN A 59 8.77 31.74 3.24
C ASN A 59 8.77 33.15 2.64
N LYS A 60 9.72 34.01 3.06
CA LYS A 60 9.89 35.34 2.47
C LYS A 60 10.29 35.25 1.00
N ILE A 61 11.23 34.37 0.67
CA ILE A 61 11.66 34.11 -0.71
C ILE A 61 10.50 33.58 -1.55
N VAL A 62 9.72 32.62 -1.03
CA VAL A 62 8.53 32.07 -1.71
C VAL A 62 7.46 33.14 -1.94
N TYR A 63 7.25 34.03 -0.97
CA TYR A 63 6.31 35.14 -1.10
C TYR A 63 6.75 36.15 -2.18
N GLU A 64 8.01 36.56 -2.16
CA GLU A 64 8.59 37.47 -3.16
C GLU A 64 8.56 36.85 -4.58
N ASN A 65 8.86 35.56 -4.70
CA ASN A 65 8.76 34.81 -5.96
C ASN A 65 7.32 34.78 -6.49
N ASN A 66 6.32 34.59 -5.63
CA ASN A 66 4.92 34.65 -6.03
C ASN A 66 4.52 36.04 -6.56
N ILE A 67 5.01 37.11 -5.93
CA ILE A 67 4.78 38.48 -6.42
C ILE A 67 5.42 38.65 -7.79
N LEU A 68 6.66 38.20 -7.98
CA LEU A 68 7.36 38.29 -9.25
C LEU A 68 6.65 37.50 -10.35
N LEU A 69 6.26 36.26 -10.07
CA LEU A 69 5.50 35.41 -11.00
C LEU A 69 4.18 36.06 -11.41
N ASN A 70 3.44 36.63 -10.46
CA ASN A 70 2.21 37.36 -10.76
C ASN A 70 2.46 38.59 -11.64
N LYS A 71 3.54 39.34 -11.40
CA LYS A 71 3.94 40.45 -12.27
C LYS A 71 4.29 39.97 -13.68
N MET A 72 5.06 38.88 -13.81
CA MET A 72 5.40 38.29 -15.11
C MET A 72 4.15 37.80 -15.87
N VAL A 73 3.23 37.13 -15.17
CA VAL A 73 1.95 36.70 -15.75
C VAL A 73 1.12 37.91 -16.18
N ASN A 74 1.09 38.99 -15.40
CA ASN A 74 0.37 40.20 -15.77
C ASN A 74 1.00 40.90 -16.98
N ILE A 75 2.33 40.93 -17.08
CA ILE A 75 3.05 41.44 -18.25
C ILE A 75 2.75 40.58 -19.49
N GLN A 76 2.81 39.25 -19.37
CA GLN A 76 2.44 38.33 -20.46
C GLN A 76 0.97 38.51 -20.89
N LYS A 77 0.04 38.67 -19.94
CA LYS A 77 -1.38 38.94 -20.21
C LYS A 77 -1.59 40.29 -20.89
N GLN A 78 -0.82 41.31 -20.51
CA GLN A 78 -0.90 42.64 -21.12
C GLN A 78 -0.27 42.65 -22.53
N GLY A 79 0.80 41.89 -22.77
CA GLY A 79 1.41 41.71 -24.10
C GLY A 79 0.55 40.93 -25.10
N ASN A 80 -0.41 40.12 -24.63
CA ASN A 80 -1.24 39.25 -25.46
C ASN A 80 -2.65 39.80 -25.78
N LYS A 81 -2.93 41.09 -25.53
CA LYS A 81 -4.22 41.71 -25.88
C LYS A 81 -4.52 41.76 -27.40
N SER A 82 -3.65 41.23 -28.25
CA SER A 82 -3.82 41.17 -29.72
C SER A 82 -4.02 39.75 -30.29
N LEU A 83 -4.13 38.70 -29.50
CA LEU A 83 -4.36 37.34 -30.03
C LEU A 83 -5.66 36.78 -29.46
N THR A 84 -6.71 37.14 -30.16
CA THR A 84 -8.06 36.62 -30.09
C THR A 84 -8.10 35.09 -30.02
N SER A 85 -9.04 34.63 -29.21
CA SER A 85 -9.58 33.27 -29.09
C SER A 85 -9.26 32.33 -30.27
N MET A 86 -8.34 31.41 -30.06
CA MET A 86 -8.28 30.18 -30.87
C MET A 86 -9.40 29.24 -30.40
N PRO A 87 -10.26 28.74 -31.31
CA PRO A 87 -11.25 27.73 -30.96
C PRO A 87 -10.54 26.46 -30.53
N GLN A 88 -10.93 25.88 -29.39
CA GLN A 88 -10.43 24.55 -29.01
C GLN A 88 -10.97 23.51 -29.99
N LEU A 89 -10.09 23.05 -30.88
CA LEU A 89 -10.34 21.91 -31.75
C LEU A 89 -10.60 20.66 -30.88
N PRO A 90 -11.59 19.82 -31.22
CA PRO A 90 -11.83 18.57 -30.49
C PRO A 90 -10.59 17.69 -30.58
N LYS A 91 -10.00 17.37 -29.43
CA LYS A 91 -8.81 16.52 -29.34
C LYS A 91 -9.13 15.15 -29.92
N SER A 92 -8.55 14.84 -31.07
CA SER A 92 -8.53 13.50 -31.66
C SER A 92 -8.13 12.45 -30.60
N GLN A 93 -8.74 11.26 -30.65
CA GLN A 93 -8.39 10.13 -29.76
C GLN A 93 -6.90 9.79 -29.75
N GLN A 94 -6.14 10.17 -30.78
CA GLN A 94 -4.69 9.99 -30.79
C GLN A 94 -3.97 10.94 -29.82
N MET A 95 -4.48 12.16 -29.64
CA MET A 95 -3.92 13.12 -28.69
C MET A 95 -4.17 12.68 -27.25
N THR A 96 -5.37 12.18 -26.94
CA THR A 96 -5.65 11.63 -25.61
C THR A 96 -4.79 10.41 -25.31
N LYS A 97 -4.59 9.50 -26.28
CA LYS A 97 -3.65 8.37 -26.13
C LYS A 97 -2.22 8.83 -25.87
N ARG A 98 -1.71 9.84 -26.59
CA ARG A 98 -0.36 10.38 -26.38
C ARG A 98 -0.19 10.95 -24.96
N ILE A 99 -1.14 11.78 -24.52
CA ILE A 99 -1.16 12.33 -23.15
C ILE A 99 -1.18 11.19 -22.11
N GLN A 100 -1.93 10.13 -22.38
CA GLN A 100 -2.04 8.99 -21.47
C GLN A 100 -0.76 8.17 -21.40
N ILE A 101 -0.09 7.95 -22.54
CA ILE A 101 1.23 7.28 -22.62
C ILE A 101 2.29 8.09 -21.88
N GLU A 102 2.32 9.40 -22.09
CA GLU A 102 3.27 10.31 -21.45
C GLU A 102 3.08 10.33 -19.93
N LYS A 103 1.83 10.36 -19.46
CA LYS A 103 1.48 10.22 -18.05
C LYS A 103 1.97 8.89 -17.47
N LEU A 104 1.77 7.79 -18.20
CA LEU A 104 2.22 6.45 -17.81
C LEU A 104 3.74 6.36 -17.72
N GLN A 105 4.46 6.98 -18.66
CA GLN A 105 5.92 7.07 -18.62
C GLN A 105 6.41 7.85 -17.42
N GLN A 106 5.78 8.99 -17.08
CA GLN A 106 6.13 9.76 -15.88
C GLN A 106 5.90 8.95 -14.59
N GLU A 107 4.78 8.26 -14.47
CA GLU A 107 4.48 7.40 -13.31
C GLU A 107 5.49 6.24 -13.19
N ASN A 108 5.85 5.61 -14.30
CA ASN A 108 6.87 4.56 -14.33
C ASN A 108 8.24 5.07 -13.91
N GLN A 109 8.65 6.25 -14.37
CA GLN A 109 9.92 6.85 -13.98
C GLN A 109 9.96 7.14 -12.47
N GLN A 110 8.87 7.69 -11.92
CA GLN A 110 8.77 7.93 -10.46
C GLN A 110 8.84 6.62 -9.66
N LEU A 111 8.22 5.54 -10.13
CA LEU A 111 8.31 4.23 -9.49
C LEU A 111 9.74 3.68 -9.54
N LEU A 112 10.42 3.85 -10.67
CA LEU A 112 11.80 3.41 -10.83
C LEU A 112 12.73 4.16 -9.85
N ASP A 113 12.61 5.48 -9.79
CA ASP A 113 13.37 6.31 -8.85
C ASP A 113 13.09 5.90 -7.40
N ARG A 114 11.82 5.63 -7.07
CA ARG A 114 11.44 5.13 -5.74
C ARG A 114 12.07 3.78 -5.42
N LEU A 115 12.13 2.85 -6.38
CA LEU A 115 12.76 1.54 -6.17
C LEU A 115 14.28 1.66 -6.02
N GLN A 116 14.92 2.54 -6.81
CA GLN A 116 16.35 2.78 -6.73
C GLN A 116 16.75 3.48 -5.43
N THR A 117 15.94 4.43 -4.98
CA THR A 117 16.18 5.20 -3.74
C THR A 117 15.67 4.48 -2.49
N ALA A 118 14.82 3.45 -2.64
CA ALA A 118 14.37 2.63 -1.53
C ALA A 118 15.56 1.86 -0.95
N GLN A 119 16.10 2.38 0.15
CA GLN A 119 17.02 1.64 0.99
C GLN A 119 16.29 0.44 1.59
N ALA A 120 16.99 -0.69 1.69
CA ALA A 120 16.45 -1.86 2.39
C ALA A 120 16.12 -1.46 3.83
N THR A 121 14.83 -1.47 4.19
CA THR A 121 14.35 -1.17 5.54
C THR A 121 14.92 -2.15 6.58
N TYR A 122 15.46 -3.27 6.11
CA TYR A 122 16.09 -4.28 6.93
C TYR A 122 17.58 -3.99 7.14
N ASN A 123 17.89 -3.31 8.24
CA ASN A 123 19.25 -3.15 8.73
C ASN A 123 19.55 -4.18 9.82
N LYS A 124 20.32 -5.24 9.51
CA LYS A 124 20.71 -6.28 10.50
C LYS A 124 21.41 -5.69 11.72
N GLN A 125 22.19 -4.62 11.56
CA GLN A 125 22.93 -4.01 12.67
C GLN A 125 21.99 -3.31 13.66
N PHE A 126 20.88 -2.74 13.17
CA PHE A 126 19.85 -2.12 14.00
C PHE A 126 19.14 -3.14 14.89
N TRP A 127 18.89 -4.35 14.37
CA TRP A 127 18.16 -5.41 15.08
C TRP A 127 19.04 -6.33 15.92
N ALA A 128 20.37 -6.26 15.78
CA ALA A 128 21.31 -7.13 16.51
C ALA A 128 21.18 -7.03 18.05
N PRO A 129 21.02 -5.83 18.66
CA PRO A 129 20.84 -5.72 20.12
C PRO A 129 19.50 -6.28 20.61
N ASP A 130 18.45 -6.16 19.80
CA ASP A 130 17.12 -6.71 20.09
C ASP A 130 17.15 -8.24 19.99
N ASP A 131 17.81 -8.79 18.98
CA ASP A 131 17.98 -10.24 18.84
C ASP A 131 18.77 -10.81 20.01
N GLN A 132 19.84 -10.15 20.45
CA GLN A 132 20.61 -10.57 21.62
C GLN A 132 19.76 -10.55 22.90
N ARG A 133 18.95 -9.51 23.12
CA ARG A 133 18.01 -9.46 24.25
C ARG A 133 16.98 -10.58 24.17
N ASN A 134 16.41 -10.83 22.99
CA ASN A 134 15.44 -11.89 22.78
C ASN A 134 16.06 -13.29 22.98
N GLN A 135 17.31 -13.50 22.60
CA GLN A 135 18.05 -14.73 22.90
C GLN A 135 18.25 -14.91 24.40
N ALA A 136 18.61 -13.85 25.14
CA ALA A 136 18.73 -13.90 26.59
C ALA A 136 17.38 -14.20 27.28
N TYR A 137 16.29 -13.57 26.83
CA TYR A 137 14.94 -13.88 27.31
C TYR A 137 14.53 -15.32 27.00
N LYS A 138 14.85 -15.83 25.79
CA LYS A 138 14.61 -17.23 25.43
C LYS A 138 15.38 -18.20 26.31
N GLN A 139 16.57 -17.85 26.77
CA GLN A 139 17.37 -18.67 27.67
C GLN A 139 16.82 -18.62 29.11
N LEU A 140 16.42 -17.44 29.58
CA LEU A 140 15.87 -17.23 30.93
C LEU A 140 14.49 -17.88 31.10
N HIS A 141 13.61 -17.71 30.12
CA HIS A 141 12.27 -18.28 30.09
C HIS A 141 12.19 -19.57 29.27
N ARG A 142 13.33 -20.19 28.94
CA ARG A 142 13.30 -21.54 28.41
C ARG A 142 12.64 -22.39 29.48
N PRO A 143 11.43 -22.95 29.25
CA PRO A 143 10.95 -23.94 30.18
C PRO A 143 12.05 -25.00 30.25
N LYS A 144 12.57 -25.25 31.45
CA LYS A 144 13.26 -26.50 31.70
C LYS A 144 12.20 -27.54 31.42
N VAL A 145 12.15 -28.00 30.17
CA VAL A 145 11.45 -29.23 29.85
C VAL A 145 12.14 -30.22 30.76
N GLN A 146 11.50 -30.51 31.89
CA GLN A 146 11.89 -31.64 32.70
C GLN A 146 11.78 -32.78 31.70
N GLN A 147 12.92 -33.25 31.19
CA GLN A 147 12.95 -34.48 30.44
C GLN A 147 12.53 -35.51 31.46
N HIS A 148 11.23 -35.77 31.52
CA HIS A 148 10.70 -36.91 32.21
C HIS A 148 11.30 -38.08 31.47
N ASP A 149 12.21 -38.78 32.11
CA ASP A 149 12.69 -40.04 31.59
C ASP A 149 11.48 -40.99 31.60
N TYR A 150 10.84 -41.10 30.44
CA TYR A 150 9.65 -41.95 30.27
C TYR A 150 9.95 -43.41 30.63
N SER A 151 11.23 -43.81 30.65
CA SER A 151 11.66 -45.12 31.12
C SER A 151 11.52 -45.28 32.65
N GLU A 152 11.79 -44.23 33.44
CA GLU A 152 11.55 -44.26 34.90
C GLU A 152 10.06 -44.26 35.24
N LEU A 153 9.26 -43.45 34.53
CA LEU A 153 7.81 -43.44 34.69
C LEU A 153 7.19 -44.81 34.36
N ALA A 154 7.65 -45.45 33.28
CA ALA A 154 7.21 -46.79 32.90
C ALA A 154 7.61 -47.85 33.94
N ARG A 155 8.84 -47.80 34.48
CA ARG A 155 9.28 -48.70 35.57
C ARG A 155 8.42 -48.54 36.81
N LYS A 156 8.10 -47.30 37.21
CA LYS A 156 7.26 -47.02 38.38
C LYS A 156 5.82 -47.51 38.19
N GLN A 157 5.29 -47.44 36.97
CA GLN A 157 3.95 -47.90 36.65
C GLN A 157 3.84 -49.43 36.54
N LEU A 158 4.90 -50.11 36.09
CA LEU A 158 4.98 -51.57 36.03
C LEU A 158 5.27 -52.20 37.39
N GLY A 159 6.15 -51.60 38.21
CA GLY A 159 6.46 -52.08 39.56
C GLY A 159 5.23 -52.14 40.48
N SER A 160 4.33 -51.17 40.35
CA SER A 160 3.06 -51.13 41.09
C SER A 160 2.03 -52.17 40.61
N ARG A 161 2.12 -52.65 39.36
CA ARG A 161 1.23 -53.70 38.83
C ARG A 161 1.73 -55.12 39.14
N SER A 162 3.04 -55.31 39.25
CA SER A 162 3.64 -56.60 39.59
C SER A 162 3.40 -57.01 41.05
N ALA A 163 3.29 -56.05 41.97
CA ALA A 163 3.01 -56.32 43.39
C ALA A 163 1.54 -56.72 43.66
N ALA A 164 0.60 -56.36 42.77
CA ALA A 164 -0.82 -56.61 42.97
C ALA A 164 -1.33 -57.96 42.43
N ARG A 165 -0.50 -58.71 41.66
CA ARG A 165 -0.93 -59.97 41.01
C ARG A 165 -0.53 -61.26 41.74
N PHE A 166 0.17 -61.18 42.88
CA PHE A 166 0.63 -62.37 43.61
C PHE A 166 -0.18 -62.70 44.88
N ASN A 167 -1.26 -61.97 45.19
CA ASN A 167 -2.13 -62.23 46.35
C ASN A 167 -3.52 -62.80 45.97
N GLU A 168 -3.58 -63.67 44.96
CA GLU A 168 -4.75 -64.54 44.74
C GLU A 168 -4.29 -65.99 44.63
N ILE A 169 -4.08 -66.63 45.78
CA ILE A 169 -4.14 -68.09 45.92
C ILE A 169 -5.43 -68.37 46.70
N PRO A 170 -6.38 -69.16 46.17
CA PRO A 170 -7.59 -69.53 46.87
C PRO A 170 -7.31 -70.76 47.73
N ASP A 171 -7.46 -70.63 49.06
CA ASP A 171 -7.50 -71.80 49.94
C ASP A 171 -8.95 -72.27 50.14
N SER A 172 -9.07 -73.60 50.13
CA SER A 172 -10.28 -74.43 50.09
C SER A 172 -11.04 -74.48 51.41
#